data_AF-J9FM97-F1
#
_entry.id   AF-J9FM97-F1
#
_cell.length_a   1.000
_cell.length_b   1.000
_cell.length_c   1.000
_cell.angle_alpha   90.00
_cell.angle_beta   90.00
_cell.angle_gamma   90.00
#
_symmetry.space_group_name_H-M   'P 1'
#
loop_
_entity.id
_entity.type
_entity.pdbx_description
1 polymer ?
#
loop_
_entity_poly.entity_id
_entity_poly.type
_entity_poly.pdbx_seq_one_letter_code
_entity_poly.pdbx_strand_id
1 'polypeptide(L)'
;MGLTKMGTISVLSFPHSVGFTSGIAVTIFSTQMKDFFGFSMDVPAGFIPQWICYFSNIASIDWIEAAMSIGCLLIIIVWGRYVKKIPGSLIALIA
;
A
#
# COMPACT_ATOMS: atom_id res chain seq x y z
N MET A 1 -18.95 18.94 -15.33
CA MET A 1 -19.31 19.23 -13.92
C MET A 1 -19.19 20.71 -13.53
N GLY A 2 -18.30 21.52 -14.14
CA GLY A 2 -18.13 22.94 -13.76
C GLY A 2 -19.23 23.91 -14.22
N LEU A 3 -19.71 23.81 -15.47
CA LEU A 3 -20.66 24.79 -16.02
C LEU A 3 -22.15 24.42 -15.84
N THR A 4 -22.49 23.13 -15.81
CA THR A 4 -23.88 22.67 -15.84
C THR A 4 -24.46 22.31 -14.48
N LYS A 5 -23.72 22.51 -13.38
CA LYS A 5 -24.14 22.11 -12.01
C LYS A 5 -24.73 20.69 -11.88
N MET A 6 -24.44 19.77 -12.82
CA MET A 6 -24.81 18.35 -12.74
C MET A 6 -23.85 17.59 -11.79
N GLY A 7 -23.66 18.12 -10.58
CA GLY A 7 -22.79 17.59 -9.54
C GLY A 7 -23.54 17.13 -8.29
N THR A 8 -24.87 17.09 -8.33
CA THR A 8 -25.71 16.64 -7.20
C THR A 8 -25.76 15.11 -7.11
N ILE A 9 -24.60 14.46 -7.00
CA ILE A 9 -24.46 13.01 -6.73
C ILE A 9 -23.81 12.80 -5.34
N SER A 10 -23.83 13.84 -4.49
CA SER A 10 -23.14 13.84 -3.19
C SER A 10 -23.98 13.21 -2.08
N VAL A 11 -24.46 11.98 -2.28
CA VAL A 11 -24.95 11.13 -1.17
C VAL A 11 -24.34 9.74 -1.31
N LEU A 12 -23.01 9.67 -1.43
CA LEU A 12 -22.30 8.44 -1.14
C LEU A 12 -22.50 8.17 0.36
N SER A 13 -23.36 7.21 0.69
CA SER A 13 -23.56 6.80 2.08
C SER A 13 -22.21 6.46 2.70
N PHE A 14 -21.92 6.91 3.93
CA PHE A 14 -20.66 6.64 4.64
C PHE A 14 -20.15 5.18 4.50
N PRO A 15 -21.01 4.13 4.56
CA PRO A 15 -20.59 2.75 4.29
C PRO A 15 -19.91 2.51 2.94
N HIS A 16 -20.38 3.19 1.87
CA HIS A 16 -19.86 3.02 0.52
C HIS A 16 -18.47 3.67 0.35
N SER A 17 -18.28 4.87 0.90
CA SER A 17 -16.98 5.57 0.85
C SER A 17 -15.92 4.84 1.67
N VAL A 18 -16.26 4.35 2.88
CA VAL A 18 -15.32 3.60 3.72
C VAL A 18 -14.98 2.24 3.10
N GLY A 19 -15.97 1.53 2.53
CA GLY A 19 -15.77 0.28 1.81
C GLY A 19 -14.89 0.44 0.56
N PHE A 20 -15.11 1.49 -0.22
CA PHE A 20 -14.31 1.78 -1.41
C PHE A 20 -12.86 2.15 -1.05
N THR A 21 -12.65 3.06 -0.09
CA THR A 21 -11.31 3.47 0.34
C THR A 21 -10.53 2.31 0.96
N SER A 22 -11.16 1.47 1.78
CA SER A 22 -10.51 0.29 2.35
C SER A 22 -10.20 -0.77 1.28
N GLY A 23 -11.09 -0.99 0.31
CA GLY A 23 -10.83 -1.90 -0.83
C GLY A 23 -9.63 -1.46 -1.67
N ILE A 24 -9.51 -0.15 -1.95
CA ILE A 24 -8.33 0.41 -2.63
C ILE A 24 -7.08 0.25 -1.76
N ALA A 25 -7.17 0.56 -0.47
CA ALA A 25 -6.03 0.44 0.44
C ALA A 25 -5.47 -1.00 0.49
N VAL A 26 -6.34 -2.00 0.54
CA VAL A 26 -5.95 -3.42 0.50
C VAL A 26 -5.33 -3.81 -0.84
N THR A 27 -5.82 -3.26 -1.93
CA THR A 27 -5.26 -3.48 -3.27
C THR A 27 -3.85 -2.90 -3.37
N ILE A 28 -3.65 -1.64 -2.96
CA ILE A 28 -2.34 -0.98 -2.94
C ILE A 28 -1.37 -1.74 -2.03
N PHE A 29 -1.81 -2.11 -0.83
CA PHE A 29 -1.00 -2.91 0.09
C PHE A 29 -0.52 -4.21 -0.57
N SER A 30 -1.42 -4.93 -1.25
CA SER A 30 -1.07 -6.21 -1.88
C SER A 30 -0.11 -6.06 -3.06
N THR A 31 -0.23 -4.98 -3.84
CA THR A 31 0.72 -4.70 -4.93
C THR A 31 2.12 -4.39 -4.41
N GLN A 32 2.23 -3.79 -3.22
CA GLN A 32 3.52 -3.46 -2.59
C GLN A 32 4.20 -4.67 -1.95
N MET A 33 3.50 -5.79 -1.75
CA MET A 33 4.10 -7.00 -1.16
C MET A 33 5.25 -7.58 -2.01
N LYS A 34 5.21 -7.39 -3.34
CA LYS A 34 6.31 -7.78 -4.23
C LYS A 34 7.64 -7.16 -3.79
N ASP A 35 7.66 -5.83 -3.71
CA ASP A 35 8.87 -5.06 -3.38
C ASP A 35 9.19 -5.14 -1.88
N PHE A 36 8.18 -5.33 -1.02
CA PHE A 36 8.40 -5.51 0.41
C PHE A 36 9.22 -6.76 0.73
N PHE A 37 8.99 -7.85 0.00
CA PHE A 37 9.71 -9.13 0.18
C PHE A 37 10.87 -9.33 -0.82
N GLY A 38 11.11 -8.37 -1.72
CA GLY A 38 12.16 -8.43 -2.73
C GLY A 38 11.97 -9.50 -3.80
N PHE A 39 10.73 -9.81 -4.16
CA PHE A 39 10.44 -10.81 -5.18
C PHE A 39 10.84 -10.33 -6.58
N SER A 40 11.85 -10.98 -7.19
CA SER A 40 12.34 -10.69 -8.55
C SER A 40 11.51 -11.33 -9.67
N MET A 41 10.18 -11.42 -9.51
CA MET A 41 9.27 -12.11 -10.44
C MET A 41 8.20 -11.20 -11.01
N ASP A 42 7.65 -11.56 -12.17
CA ASP A 42 6.47 -10.90 -12.72
C ASP A 42 5.21 -11.37 -11.99
N VAL A 43 4.47 -10.42 -11.42
CA VAL A 43 3.24 -10.70 -10.67
C VAL A 43 2.06 -10.58 -11.62
N PRO A 44 1.20 -11.61 -11.74
CA PRO A 44 0.05 -11.57 -12.63
C PRO A 44 -0.96 -10.51 -12.22
N ALA A 45 -1.68 -9.95 -13.19
CA ALA A 45 -2.73 -8.97 -12.94
C ALA A 45 -3.92 -9.60 -12.19
N GLY A 46 -4.40 -8.90 -11.16
CA GLY A 46 -5.59 -9.29 -10.38
C GLY A 46 -5.29 -9.70 -8.94
N PHE A 47 -6.26 -9.48 -8.05
CA PHE A 47 -6.01 -9.57 -6.61
C PHE A 47 -5.73 -11.00 -6.10
N ILE A 48 -6.47 -11.99 -6.56
CA ILE A 48 -6.26 -13.39 -6.15
C ILE A 48 -4.99 -13.99 -6.79
N PRO A 49 -4.75 -13.85 -8.12
CA PRO A 49 -3.58 -14.47 -8.74
C PRO A 49 -2.25 -13.91 -8.22
N GLN A 50 -2.16 -12.61 -7.84
CA GLN A 50 -0.94 -12.08 -7.20
C GLN A 50 -0.57 -12.85 -5.93
N TRP A 51 -1.56 -13.14 -5.05
CA TRP A 51 -1.32 -13.78 -3.77
C TRP A 51 -0.93 -15.25 -3.95
N ILE A 52 -1.58 -15.95 -4.88
CA ILE A 52 -1.18 -17.32 -5.26
C ILE A 52 0.28 -17.33 -5.72
N CYS A 53 0.68 -16.33 -6.51
CA CYS A 53 2.04 -16.21 -7.01
C CYS A 53 3.05 -15.98 -5.86
N TYR A 54 2.74 -15.09 -4.92
CA TYR A 54 3.58 -14.85 -3.73
C TYR A 54 3.75 -16.11 -2.89
N PHE A 55 2.68 -16.84 -2.60
CA PHE A 55 2.77 -18.08 -1.83
C PHE A 55 3.55 -19.17 -2.56
N SER A 56 3.43 -19.24 -3.89
CA SER A 56 4.18 -20.21 -4.71
C SER A 56 5.69 -19.90 -4.75
N ASN A 57 6.08 -18.64 -4.58
CA ASN A 57 7.47 -18.18 -4.66
C ASN A 57 8.05 -17.77 -3.31
N ILE A 58 7.45 -18.19 -2.19
CA ILE A 58 7.86 -17.75 -0.84
C ILE A 58 9.31 -18.09 -0.48
N ALA A 59 9.92 -19.07 -1.16
CA ALA A 59 11.34 -19.40 -1.01
C ALA A 59 12.28 -18.40 -1.70
N SER A 60 11.78 -17.60 -2.63
CA SER A 60 12.52 -16.59 -3.39
C SER A 60 12.51 -15.21 -2.73
N ILE A 61 12.18 -15.14 -1.44
CA ILE A 61 12.25 -13.90 -0.66
C ILE A 61 13.71 -13.47 -0.54
N ASP A 62 13.97 -12.20 -0.85
CA ASP A 62 15.25 -11.58 -0.54
C ASP A 62 15.21 -11.05 0.89
N TRP A 63 15.97 -11.69 1.78
CA TRP A 63 15.99 -11.33 3.20
C TRP A 63 16.60 -9.95 3.47
N ILE A 64 17.44 -9.44 2.57
CA ILE A 64 18.06 -8.11 2.71
C ILE A 64 17.01 -7.05 2.39
N GLU A 65 16.30 -7.19 1.27
CA GLU A 65 15.21 -6.26 0.92
C GLU A 65 14.08 -6.31 1.94
N ALA A 66 13.71 -7.51 2.41
CA ALA A 66 12.71 -7.66 3.47
C ALA A 66 13.14 -6.99 4.79
N ALA A 67 14.41 -7.10 5.18
CA ALA A 67 14.90 -6.42 6.39
C ALA A 67 14.89 -4.89 6.23
N MET A 68 15.30 -4.38 5.05
CA MET A 68 15.27 -2.96 4.73
C MET A 68 13.83 -2.41 4.73
N SER A 69 12.90 -3.11 4.08
CA SER A 69 11.50 -2.69 4.00
C SER A 69 10.83 -2.66 5.38
N ILE A 70 11.13 -3.64 6.25
CA ILE A 70 10.71 -3.66 7.65
C ILE A 70 11.33 -2.48 8.41
N GLY A 71 12.61 -2.18 8.21
CA GLY A 71 13.30 -1.03 8.81
C GLY A 71 12.63 0.30 8.44
N CYS A 72 12.39 0.52 7.14
CA CYS A 72 11.68 1.69 6.64
C CYS A 72 10.27 1.81 7.22
N LEU A 73 9.53 0.70 7.28
CA LEU A 73 8.19 0.67 7.86
C LEU A 73 8.20 1.03 9.35
N LEU A 74 9.18 0.52 10.11
CA LEU A 74 9.38 0.89 11.51
C LEU A 74 9.67 2.38 11.66
N ILE A 75 10.55 2.96 10.84
CA ILE A 75 10.84 4.40 10.86
C ILE A 75 9.56 5.20 10.60
N ILE A 76 8.78 4.82 9.59
CA ILE A 76 7.52 5.53 9.25
C ILE A 76 6.54 5.50 10.43
N ILE A 77 6.34 4.34 11.06
CA ILE A 77 5.40 4.17 12.18
C ILE A 77 5.89 4.92 13.42
N VAL A 78 7.15 4.73 13.80
CA VAL A 78 7.75 5.33 15.00
C VAL A 78 7.79 6.85 14.83
N TRP A 79 8.28 7.35 13.70
CA TRP A 79 8.35 8.78 13.43
C TRP A 79 6.97 9.42 13.38
N GLY A 80 6.01 8.81 12.67
CA GLY A 80 4.63 9.31 12.59
C GLY A 80 3.93 9.36 13.95
N ARG A 81 4.33 8.50 14.90
CA ARG A 81 3.82 8.53 16.28
C ARG A 81 4.34 9.72 17.08
N TYR A 82 5.60 10.11 16.91
CA TYR A 82 6.21 11.20 17.67
C TYR A 82 6.09 12.58 16.99
N VAL A 83 6.18 12.63 15.65
CA VAL A 83 6.23 13.86 14.87
C VAL A 83 5.13 13.84 13.80
N LYS A 84 3.98 14.45 14.10
CA LYS A 84 2.83 14.50 13.19
C LYS A 84 2.93 15.54 12.08
N LYS A 85 3.86 16.49 12.20
CA LYS A 85 4.03 17.59 11.22
C LYS A 85 4.81 17.17 9.98
N ILE A 86 5.69 16.17 10.11
CA ILE A 86 6.58 15.73 9.03
C ILE A 86 6.23 14.28 8.70
N PRO A 87 5.84 13.96 7.46
CA PRO A 87 5.49 12.60 7.09
C PRO A 87 6.71 11.68 7.24
N GLY A 88 6.53 10.56 7.95
CA GLY A 88 7.59 9.58 8.22
C GLY A 88 8.24 9.01 6.95
N SER A 89 7.52 9.00 5.82
CA SER A 89 8.04 8.57 4.52
C SER A 89 9.20 9.44 4.01
N LEU A 90 9.23 10.73 4.35
CA LEU A 90 10.37 11.60 3.97
C LEU A 90 11.63 11.25 4.77
N ILE A 91 11.48 10.89 6.04
CA ILE A 91 12.61 10.52 6.89
C ILE A 91 13.15 9.16 6.47
N ALA A 92 12.28 8.19 6.21
CA ALA A 92 12.66 6.85 5.77
C ALA A 92 13.40 6.83 4.42
N LEU A 93 13.26 7.88 3.59
CA LEU A 93 13.99 8.00 2.32
C LEU A 93 15.44 8.50 2.51
N ILE A 94 15.71 9.21 3.61
CA ILE A 94 17.03 9.80 3.90
C ILE A 94 17.87 8.86 4.77
N ALA A 95 17.21 8.06 5.61
CA ALA A 95 17.82 7.09 6.51
C ALA A 95 18.38 5.87 5.73
#